data_AF-A0A7S3T9G8-F1
#
_entry.id   AF-A0A7S3T9G8-F1
#
_cell.length_a   1.000
_cell.length_b   1.000
_cell.length_c   1.000
_cell.angle_alpha   90.00
_cell.angle_beta   90.00
_cell.angle_gamma   90.00
#
_symmetry.space_group_name_H-M   'P 1'
#
loop_
_entity.id
_entity.type
_entity.pdbx_description
1 polymer ?
#
loop_
_entity_poly.entity_id
_entity_poly.type
_entity_poly.pdbx_seq_one_letter_code
_entity_poly.pdbx_strand_id
1 'polypeptide(L)'
;MLYKDHANEKSNQQNLGTIHCSNLCTEIIEYTSPDEVAVCNLASIALPGFASREGKEYDFQRLYEVTKVATKNLNKVIDRNYYPVREAKDSNMRHRPIGLG
;
A
#
# COMPACT_ATOMS: atom_id res chain seq x y z
N MET A 1 11.28 -14.62 -3.66
CA MET A 1 10.68 -15.85 -3.08
C MET A 1 9.63 -15.40 -2.07
N LEU A 2 8.43 -15.95 -2.10
CA LEU A 2 7.32 -15.55 -1.23
C LEU A 2 6.78 -16.75 -0.46
N TYR A 3 6.37 -16.52 0.79
CA TYR A 3 5.82 -17.54 1.68
C TYR A 3 4.31 -17.36 1.82
N LYS A 4 3.55 -18.21 1.12
CA LYS A 4 2.08 -18.12 1.01
C LYS A 4 1.39 -18.11 2.38
N ASP A 5 1.80 -18.97 3.29
CA ASP A 5 1.13 -19.13 4.58
C ASP A 5 1.27 -17.85 5.42
N HIS A 6 2.49 -17.31 5.50
CA HIS A 6 2.78 -16.06 6.19
C HIS A 6 2.07 -14.86 5.56
N ALA A 7 1.92 -14.84 4.24
CA ALA A 7 1.19 -13.79 3.52
C ALA A 7 -0.30 -13.80 3.87
N ASN A 8 -0.90 -14.99 4.06
CA ASN A 8 -2.32 -15.13 4.37
C ASN A 8 -2.61 -14.94 5.86
N GLU A 9 -1.84 -15.55 6.76
CA GLU A 9 -2.07 -15.50 8.22
C GLU A 9 -1.93 -14.09 8.82
N LYS A 10 -1.12 -13.23 8.18
CA LYS A 10 -0.82 -11.88 8.68
C LYS A 10 -1.48 -10.75 7.88
N SER A 11 -2.34 -11.08 6.92
CA SER A 11 -3.00 -10.07 6.11
C SER A 11 -4.22 -9.49 6.82
N ASN A 12 -4.36 -8.17 6.82
CA ASN A 12 -5.59 -7.51 7.25
C ASN A 12 -6.77 -7.78 6.29
N GLN A 13 -6.52 -8.38 5.12
CA GLN A 13 -7.52 -8.82 4.14
C GLN A 13 -7.86 -10.32 4.24
N GLN A 14 -7.40 -11.03 5.28
CA GLN A 14 -7.69 -12.47 5.46
C GLN A 14 -9.20 -12.80 5.48
N ASN A 15 -10.04 -11.83 5.80
CA ASN A 15 -11.51 -11.94 5.80
C ASN A 15 -12.12 -11.99 4.39
N LEU A 16 -11.36 -11.63 3.34
CA LEU A 16 -11.83 -11.65 1.95
C LEU A 16 -11.67 -13.02 1.29
N GLY A 17 -10.67 -13.80 1.74
CA GLY A 17 -10.36 -15.13 1.22
C GLY A 17 -8.86 -15.38 1.16
N THR A 18 -8.46 -16.41 0.40
CA THR A 18 -7.03 -16.75 0.24
C THR A 18 -6.36 -15.82 -0.75
N ILE A 19 -5.23 -15.23 -0.38
CA ILE A 19 -4.35 -14.47 -1.26
C ILE A 19 -3.49 -15.45 -2.05
N HIS A 20 -3.56 -15.35 -3.38
CA HIS A 20 -2.98 -16.32 -4.31
C HIS A 20 -1.60 -15.91 -4.85
N CYS A 21 -1.27 -14.63 -4.85
CA CYS A 21 -0.04 -14.11 -5.44
C CYS A 21 0.37 -12.78 -4.80
N SER A 22 1.50 -12.25 -5.27
CA SER A 22 1.95 -10.88 -5.05
C SER A 22 2.06 -10.16 -6.41
N ASN A 23 2.60 -8.95 -6.43
CA ASN A 23 2.89 -8.21 -7.65
C ASN A 23 4.29 -8.53 -8.22
N LEU A 24 4.67 -7.78 -9.26
CA LEU A 24 5.96 -7.90 -9.96
C LEU A 24 7.18 -7.74 -9.04
N CYS A 25 7.12 -6.80 -8.10
CA CYS A 25 8.25 -6.46 -7.21
C CYS A 25 8.18 -7.17 -5.84
N THR A 26 7.18 -8.04 -5.65
CA THR A 26 7.01 -8.92 -4.48
C THR A 26 6.71 -8.23 -3.14
N GLU A 27 6.27 -6.96 -3.15
CA GLU A 27 5.95 -6.16 -1.97
C GLU A 27 4.44 -6.07 -1.67
N ILE A 28 3.58 -6.32 -2.66
CA ILE A 28 2.13 -6.18 -2.51
C ILE A 28 1.48 -7.53 -2.24
N ILE A 29 0.72 -7.62 -1.16
CA ILE A 29 -0.02 -8.81 -0.72
C ILE A 29 -1.48 -8.43 -0.55
N GLU A 30 -2.24 -8.55 -1.63
CA GLU A 30 -3.65 -8.14 -1.70
C GLU A 30 -4.50 -9.27 -2.30
N TYR A 31 -5.75 -9.35 -1.87
CA TYR A 31 -6.72 -10.33 -2.34
C TYR A 31 -7.07 -10.10 -3.81
N THR A 32 -7.24 -11.20 -4.57
CA THR A 32 -7.70 -11.20 -5.96
C THR A 32 -8.69 -12.34 -6.19
N SER A 33 -9.59 -12.15 -7.15
CA SER A 33 -10.59 -13.12 -7.57
C SER A 33 -10.90 -12.92 -9.07
N PRO A 34 -11.70 -13.78 -9.71
CA PRO A 34 -12.05 -13.61 -11.12
C PRO A 34 -12.73 -12.26 -11.45
N ASP A 35 -13.37 -11.63 -10.47
CA ASP A 35 -14.04 -10.33 -10.55
C ASP A 35 -13.25 -9.19 -9.88
N GLU A 36 -12.06 -9.46 -9.31
CA GLU A 36 -11.22 -8.48 -8.63
C GLU A 36 -9.76 -8.55 -9.05
N VAL A 37 -9.30 -7.44 -9.62
CA VAL A 37 -7.88 -7.20 -9.85
C VAL A 37 -7.40 -6.21 -8.79
N ALA A 38 -6.50 -6.66 -7.90
CA ALA A 38 -5.90 -5.81 -6.89
C ALA A 38 -5.10 -4.66 -7.53
N VAL A 39 -5.15 -3.48 -6.92
CA VAL A 39 -4.48 -2.28 -7.42
C VAL A 39 -3.70 -1.63 -6.30
N CYS A 40 -2.41 -1.41 -6.52
CA CYS A 40 -1.57 -0.72 -5.56
C CYS A 40 -1.37 0.76 -5.94
N ASN A 41 -1.56 1.64 -4.95
CA ASN A 41 -1.25 3.06 -5.04
C ASN A 41 -0.02 3.35 -4.18
N LEU A 42 1.10 3.70 -4.82
CA LEU A 42 2.43 3.79 -4.18
C LEU A 42 2.91 5.23 -3.98
N ALA A 43 3.53 5.48 -2.84
CA ALA A 43 4.37 6.65 -2.61
C ALA A 43 5.57 6.27 -1.72
N SER A 44 6.65 7.05 -1.80
CA SER A 44 7.85 6.84 -1.00
C SER A 44 8.21 8.08 -0.19
N ILE A 45 8.71 7.89 1.02
CA ILE A 45 9.18 8.95 1.90
C ILE A 45 10.71 9.04 1.84
N ALA A 46 11.22 10.24 1.56
CA ALA A 46 12.66 10.49 1.58
C ALA A 46 13.20 10.57 3.02
N LEU A 47 13.54 9.42 3.61
CA LEU A 47 14.04 9.30 4.99
C LEU A 47 15.21 10.25 5.34
N PRO A 48 16.20 10.52 4.46
CA PRO A 48 17.26 11.48 4.76
C PRO A 48 16.76 12.90 5.06
N GLY A 49 15.55 13.27 4.62
CA GLY A 49 14.94 14.58 4.89
C GLY A 49 14.58 14.82 6.36
N PHE A 50 14.59 13.78 7.19
CA PHE A 50 14.31 13.86 8.63
C PHE A 50 15.56 13.62 9.49
N ALA A 51 16.71 13.35 8.87
CA ALA A 51 17.98 13.20 9.57
C ALA A 51 18.57 14.58 9.93
N SER A 52 19.16 14.70 11.12
CA SER A 52 19.88 15.91 11.51
C SER A 52 21.27 15.95 10.87
N ARG A 53 21.72 17.16 10.51
CA ARG A 53 23.08 17.41 10.00
C ARG A 53 24.10 17.62 11.12
N GLU A 54 23.66 17.93 12.34
CA GLU A 54 24.51 18.45 13.42
C GLU A 54 24.52 17.54 14.67
N GLY A 55 24.29 16.23 14.49
CA GLY A 55 24.25 15.27 15.60
C GLY A 55 22.99 15.34 16.46
N LYS A 56 21.93 16.01 16.01
CA LYS A 56 20.60 15.91 16.67
C LYS A 56 19.95 14.57 16.34
N GLU A 57 18.99 14.18 17.18
CA GLU A 57 18.17 12.99 16.94
C GLU A 57 17.36 13.11 15.64
N TYR A 58 16.96 11.95 15.11
CA TYR A 58 16.14 11.86 13.92
C TYR A 58 14.71 12.39 14.19
N ASP A 59 14.17 13.21 13.29
CA ASP A 59 12.88 13.88 13.49
C ASP A 59 11.70 12.96 13.17
N PHE A 60 11.39 12.07 14.12
CA PHE A 60 10.26 11.13 14.01
C PHE A 60 8.89 11.83 14.02
N GLN A 61 8.79 13.00 14.64
CA GLN A 61 7.54 13.75 14.70
C GLN A 61 7.17 14.31 13.33
N ARG A 62 8.14 14.94 12.64
CA ARG A 62 7.94 15.41 11.26
C ARG A 62 7.76 14.25 10.29
N LEU A 63 8.45 13.11 10.49
CA LEU A 63 8.20 11.90 9.70
C LEU A 63 6.74 11.47 9.82
N TYR A 64 6.19 11.38 11.04
CA TYR A 64 4.80 11.03 11.28
C TYR A 64 3.82 11.99 10.58
N GLU A 65 4.08 13.29 10.63
CA GLU A 65 3.25 14.31 9.97
C GLU A 65 3.26 14.15 8.44
N VAL A 66 4.43 13.94 7.83
CA VAL A 66 4.56 13.72 6.40
C VAL A 66 3.90 12.40 5.97
N THR A 67 4.09 11.33 6.74
CA THR A 67 3.43 10.03 6.53
C THR A 67 1.92 10.20 6.49
N LYS A 68 1.32 10.93 7.44
CA LYS A 68 -0.12 11.22 7.45
C LYS A 68 -0.60 11.94 6.19
N VAL A 69 0.19 12.89 5.68
CA VAL A 69 -0.15 13.62 4.45
C VAL A 69 -0.07 12.67 3.24
N ALA A 70 1.00 11.86 3.15
CA ALA A 70 1.17 10.88 2.09
C ALA A 70 0.02 9.86 2.06
N THR A 71 -0.37 9.31 3.21
CA THR A 71 -1.53 8.42 3.35
C THR A 71 -2.82 9.06 2.80
N LYS A 72 -3.10 10.33 3.15
CA LYS A 72 -4.27 11.05 2.62
C LYS A 72 -4.20 11.27 1.11
N ASN A 73 -3.01 11.53 0.58
CA ASN A 73 -2.81 11.71 -0.85
C ASN A 73 -3.04 10.39 -1.61
N LEU A 74 -2.50 9.27 -1.13
CA LEU A 74 -2.73 7.95 -1.71
C LEU A 74 -4.23 7.60 -1.71
N ASN A 75 -4.96 7.89 -0.63
CA ASN A 75 -6.40 7.66 -0.62
C ASN A 75 -7.15 8.52 -1.66
N LYS A 76 -6.70 9.74 -1.96
CA LYS A 76 -7.28 10.57 -3.03
C LYS A 76 -6.96 10.04 -4.43
N VAL A 77 -5.81 9.38 -4.61
CA VAL A 77 -5.44 8.75 -5.89
C VAL A 77 -6.47 7.68 -6.23
N ILE A 78 -6.90 6.85 -5.28
CA ILE A 78 -7.94 5.83 -5.48
C ILE A 78 -9.18 6.43 -6.16
N ASP A 79 -9.66 7.58 -5.69
CA ASP A 79 -10.88 8.18 -6.23
C ASP A 79 -10.69 8.87 -7.59
N ARG A 80 -9.46 9.33 -7.88
CA ARG A 80 -9.13 10.09 -9.10
C ARG A 80 -8.48 9.25 -10.20
N ASN A 81 -8.13 8.01 -9.91
CA ASN A 81 -7.40 7.17 -10.83
C ASN A 81 -8.25 6.82 -12.06
N TYR A 82 -7.59 6.65 -13.21
CA TYR A 82 -8.19 6.00 -14.36
C TYR A 82 -7.93 4.49 -14.25
N TYR A 83 -8.99 3.71 -14.13
CA TYR A 83 -8.90 2.25 -14.04
C TYR A 83 -9.06 1.64 -15.43
N PRO A 84 -8.06 0.88 -15.94
CA PRO A 84 -8.10 0.33 -17.29
C PRO A 84 -9.12 -0.80 -17.46
N VAL A 85 -9.48 -1.48 -16.37
CA VAL A 85 -10.47 -2.57 -16.33
C VAL A 85 -11.40 -2.37 -15.13
N ARG A 86 -12.61 -2.91 -15.20
CA ARG A 86 -13.65 -2.68 -14.20
C ARG A 86 -13.33 -3.36 -12.87
N GLU A 87 -12.80 -4.58 -12.94
CA GLU A 87 -12.37 -5.43 -11.82
C GLU A 87 -11.36 -4.70 -10.94
N ALA A 88 -10.48 -3.89 -11.56
CA ALA A 88 -9.50 -3.06 -10.87
C ALA A 88 -10.16 -1.92 -10.08
N LYS A 89 -11.17 -1.28 -10.67
CA LYS A 89 -11.95 -0.24 -9.99
C LYS A 89 -12.77 -0.84 -8.84
N ASP A 90 -13.42 -1.97 -9.09
CA ASP A 90 -14.31 -2.61 -8.13
C ASP A 90 -13.53 -3.12 -6.91
N SER A 91 -12.33 -3.67 -7.09
CA SER A 91 -11.45 -4.06 -5.98
C SER A 91 -10.94 -2.84 -5.20
N ASN A 92 -10.36 -1.85 -5.88
CA ASN A 92 -9.74 -0.70 -5.21
C ASN A 92 -10.76 0.20 -4.49
N MET A 93 -11.99 0.32 -5.01
CA MET A 93 -13.05 1.08 -4.35
C MET A 93 -13.62 0.39 -3.10
N ARG A 94 -13.59 -0.96 -3.06
CA ARG A 94 -14.08 -1.73 -1.90
C ARG A 94 -13.08 -1.80 -0.76
N HIS A 95 -11.82 -2.11 -1.08
CA HIS A 95 -10.81 -2.43 -0.06
C HIS A 95 -9.85 -1.29 0.21
N ARG A 96 -9.76 -0.33 -0.72
CA ARG A 96 -8.94 0.89 -0.66
C ARG A 96 -7.51 0.70 -0.15
N PRO A 97 -6.76 -0.31 -0.63
CA PRO A 97 -5.38 -0.50 -0.23
C PRO A 97 -4.47 0.64 -0.73
N ILE A 98 -3.43 0.91 0.06
CA ILE A 98 -2.37 1.87 -0.27
C ILE A 98 -1.02 1.28 0.15
N GLY A 99 0.04 1.59 -0.60
CA GLY A 99 1.40 1.20 -0.27
C GLY A 99 2.27 2.43 -0.03
N LEU A 100 2.85 2.53 1.16
CA LEU A 100 3.77 3.60 1.53
C LEU A 100 5.14 2.98 1.83
N GLY A 101 6.17 3.44 1.13
CA GLY A 101 7.56 3.05 1.34
C GLY A 101 8.50 4.23 1.53
#